data_AF-A0A1M6WQC9-F1
#
_entry.id   AF-A0A1M6WQC9-F1
#
_cell.length_a   1.000
_cell.length_b   1.000
_cell.length_c   1.000
_cell.angle_alpha   90.00
_cell.angle_beta   90.00
_cell.angle_gamma   90.00
#
_symmetry.space_group_name_H-M   'P 1'
#
loop_
_entity.id
_entity.type
_entity.pdbx_description
1 polymer ?
#
loop_
_entity_poly.entity_id
_entity_poly.type
_entity_poly.pdbx_seq_one_letter_code
_entity_poly.pdbx_strand_id
1 'polypeptide(L)'
;ESLTLAYSRNDEARMSEDIISIMDTCKSTKNEHLMWFRRLLDNHFEGIIAHATYDISAGKIEGINNKIKTLRRQAYGYRDDEYFFLKLFDISRKTYVRNPLSHKICD
;
A
#
# COMPACT_ATOMS: atom_id res chain seq x y z
N GLU A 1 -7.56 14.22 -8.52
CA GLU A 1 -7.78 13.76 -9.90
C GLU A 1 -6.48 13.55 -10.67
N SER A 2 -5.50 14.47 -10.62
CA SER A 2 -4.25 14.37 -11.40
C SER A 2 -3.43 13.10 -11.17
N LEU A 3 -3.27 12.63 -9.92
CA LEU A 3 -2.57 11.37 -9.63
C LEU A 3 -3.33 10.16 -10.20
N THR A 4 -4.66 10.14 -10.08
CA THR A 4 -5.48 9.05 -10.64
C THR A 4 -5.30 8.97 -12.15
N LEU A 5 -5.22 10.11 -12.83
CA LEU A 5 -4.92 10.16 -14.26
C LEU A 5 -3.50 9.63 -14.56
N ALA A 6 -2.48 10.08 -13.82
CA ALA A 6 -1.10 9.62 -14.00
C ALA A 6 -0.97 8.09 -13.85
N TYR A 7 -1.60 7.51 -12.84
CA TYR A 7 -1.59 6.06 -12.58
C TYR A 7 -2.51 5.26 -13.51
N SER A 8 -3.28 5.92 -14.38
CA SER A 8 -4.04 5.24 -15.44
C SER A 8 -3.26 5.09 -16.76
N ARG A 9 -2.04 5.64 -16.82
CA ARG A 9 -1.16 5.56 -18.00
C ARG A 9 -0.45 4.20 -18.06
N ASN A 10 -0.33 3.68 -19.28
CA ASN A 10 0.42 2.44 -19.57
C ASN A 10 1.74 2.72 -20.31
N ASP A 11 2.20 3.97 -20.29
CA ASP A 11 3.44 4.42 -20.91
C ASP A 11 4.21 5.30 -19.93
N GLU A 12 5.47 4.94 -19.67
CA GLU A 12 6.32 5.62 -18.68
C GLU A 12 6.57 7.08 -19.07
N ALA A 13 6.71 7.37 -20.37
CA ALA A 13 6.94 8.73 -20.84
C ALA A 13 5.76 9.64 -20.48
N ARG A 14 4.53 9.23 -20.81
CA ARG A 14 3.31 9.97 -20.44
C ARG A 14 3.09 10.06 -18.94
N MET A 15 3.35 8.98 -18.20
CA MET A 15 3.26 9.02 -16.74
C MET A 15 4.28 10.00 -16.15
N SER A 16 5.50 10.04 -16.69
CA SER A 16 6.54 10.96 -16.26
C SER A 16 6.15 12.42 -16.46
N GLU A 17 5.55 12.75 -17.61
CA GLU A 17 5.01 14.10 -17.91
C GLU A 17 3.95 14.51 -16.87
N ASP A 18 3.00 13.61 -16.59
CA ASP A 18 1.93 13.85 -15.62
C ASP A 18 2.49 14.03 -14.19
N ILE A 19 3.46 13.21 -13.77
CA ILE A 19 4.07 13.30 -12.43
C ILE A 19 4.93 14.57 -12.28
N ILE A 20 5.70 14.96 -13.31
CA ILE A 20 6.47 16.20 -13.31
C ILE A 20 5.53 17.40 -13.16
N SER A 21 4.43 17.44 -13.92
CA SER A 21 3.41 18.48 -13.81
C SER A 21 2.82 18.59 -12.39
N ILE A 22 2.58 17.45 -11.73
CA ILE A 22 2.12 17.40 -10.34
C ILE A 22 3.19 17.96 -9.38
N MET A 23 4.46 17.60 -9.58
CA MET A 23 5.56 18.10 -8.76
C MET A 23 5.73 19.62 -8.90
N ASP A 24 5.61 20.16 -10.10
CA ASP A 24 5.68 21.60 -10.36
C ASP A 24 4.51 22.34 -9.71
N THR A 25 3.31 21.77 -9.78
CA THR A 25 2.13 22.30 -9.08
C THR A 25 2.36 22.31 -7.56
N CYS A 26 2.92 21.24 -6.99
CA CYS A 26 3.23 21.19 -5.57
C CYS A 26 4.27 22.25 -5.17
N LYS A 27 5.30 22.46 -6.00
CA LYS A 27 6.35 23.44 -5.76
C LYS A 27 5.84 24.89 -5.82
N SER A 28 4.90 25.19 -6.72
CA SER A 28 4.35 26.55 -6.89
C SER A 28 3.51 27.00 -5.69
N THR A 29 2.89 26.07 -4.97
CA THR A 29 2.04 26.37 -3.80
C THR A 29 2.78 26.94 -2.59
N LYS A 30 4.10 26.69 -2.49
CA LYS A 30 4.95 27.02 -1.31
C LYS A 30 4.40 26.48 0.03
N ASN A 31 3.51 25.50 0.00
CA ASN A 31 3.01 24.84 1.21
C ASN A 31 3.99 23.75 1.66
N GLU A 32 4.32 23.71 2.95
CA GLU A 32 5.32 22.76 3.48
C GLU A 32 4.96 21.29 3.21
N HIS A 33 3.68 20.92 3.37
CA HIS A 33 3.22 19.55 3.12
C HIS A 33 3.32 19.17 1.65
N LEU A 34 2.98 20.10 0.75
CA LEU A 34 3.10 19.87 -0.69
C LEU A 34 4.56 19.85 -1.15
N MET A 35 5.42 20.65 -0.54
CA MET A 35 6.87 20.57 -0.77
C MET A 35 7.45 19.24 -0.29
N TRP A 36 7.01 18.72 0.86
CA TRP A 36 7.36 17.38 1.31
C TRP A 36 6.87 16.31 0.33
N PHE A 37 5.61 16.40 -0.11
CA PHE A 37 5.05 15.46 -1.07
C PHE A 37 5.80 15.47 -2.41
N ARG A 38 6.18 16.66 -2.90
CA ARG A 38 7.03 16.80 -4.09
C ARG A 38 8.38 16.10 -3.93
N ARG A 39 9.02 16.21 -2.76
CA ARG A 39 10.28 15.49 -2.46
C ARG A 39 10.08 13.98 -2.41
N LEU A 40 8.94 13.52 -1.88
CA LEU A 40 8.59 12.10 -1.88
C LEU A 40 8.48 11.55 -3.31
N LEU A 41 7.79 12.28 -4.20
CA LEU A 41 7.68 11.91 -5.61
C LEU A 41 9.04 11.89 -6.31
N ASP A 42 9.88 12.91 -6.07
CA ASP A 42 11.23 13.03 -6.63
C ASP A 42 12.13 11.84 -6.22
N ASN A 43 12.13 11.50 -4.93
CA ASN A 43 12.95 10.41 -4.39
C ASN A 43 12.53 9.01 -4.89
N HIS A 44 11.28 8.85 -5.31
CA HIS A 44 10.72 7.57 -5.78
C HIS A 44 10.34 7.60 -7.26
N PHE A 45 10.80 8.61 -8.00
CA PHE A 45 10.32 8.91 -9.35
C PHE A 45 10.45 7.73 -10.30
N GLU A 46 11.61 7.07 -10.33
CA GLU A 46 11.87 5.89 -11.17
C GLU A 46 10.90 4.74 -10.88
N GLY A 47 10.64 4.44 -9.60
CA GLY A 47 9.71 3.38 -9.21
C GLY A 47 8.25 3.72 -9.52
N ILE A 48 7.90 5.02 -9.46
CA ILE A 48 6.56 5.50 -9.80
C ILE A 48 6.31 5.35 -11.29
N ILE A 49 7.23 5.79 -12.16
CA ILE A 49 7.03 5.69 -13.61
C ILE A 49 7.08 4.24 -14.10
N ALA A 50 7.91 3.38 -13.47
CA ALA A 50 7.97 1.96 -13.77
C ALA A 50 6.63 1.22 -13.55
N HIS A 51 5.71 1.80 -12.77
CA HIS A 51 4.36 1.26 -12.60
C HIS A 51 3.59 1.19 -13.92
N ALA A 52 3.82 2.14 -14.84
CA ALA A 52 3.14 2.15 -16.14
C ALA A 52 3.51 0.93 -17.00
N THR A 53 4.74 0.43 -16.88
CA THR A 53 5.19 -0.81 -17.53
C THR A 53 4.82 -2.05 -16.70
N TYR A 54 4.99 -1.95 -15.38
CA TYR A 54 4.79 -3.05 -14.44
C TYR A 54 3.67 -2.71 -13.46
N ASP A 55 2.42 -2.95 -13.87
CA ASP A 55 1.25 -2.75 -13.01
C ASP A 55 1.23 -3.80 -11.88
N ILE A 56 1.80 -3.43 -10.74
CA ILE A 56 1.79 -4.21 -9.51
C ILE A 56 0.74 -3.60 -8.57
N SER A 57 -0.39 -4.30 -8.42
CA SER A 57 -1.42 -3.90 -7.47
C SER A 57 -0.95 -3.95 -6.01
N ALA A 58 -1.21 -2.88 -5.27
CA ALA A 58 -0.98 -2.81 -3.83
C ALA A 58 -1.94 -3.70 -3.00
N GLY A 59 -3.01 -4.23 -3.60
CA GLY A 59 -4.10 -4.90 -2.87
C GLY A 59 -3.65 -6.13 -2.07
N LYS A 60 -2.68 -6.91 -2.59
CA LYS A 60 -2.12 -8.04 -1.84
C LYS A 60 -1.35 -7.58 -0.60
N ILE A 61 -0.50 -6.56 -0.75
CA ILE A 61 0.30 -6.00 0.35
C ILE A 61 -0.61 -5.35 1.39
N GLU A 62 -1.63 -4.61 0.96
CA GLU A 62 -2.64 -4.03 1.84
C GLU A 62 -3.40 -5.11 2.63
N GLY A 63 -3.81 -6.19 1.95
CA GLY A 63 -4.45 -7.33 2.59
C GLY A 63 -3.58 -7.97 3.68
N ILE A 64 -2.29 -8.15 3.41
CA ILE A 64 -1.33 -8.65 4.41
C ILE A 64 -1.17 -7.65 5.56
N ASN A 65 -1.04 -6.35 5.28
CA ASN A 65 -0.96 -5.32 6.31
C ASN A 65 -2.19 -5.33 7.23
N ASN A 66 -3.38 -5.55 6.68
CA ASN A 66 -4.61 -5.68 7.46
C ASN A 66 -4.62 -6.96 8.29
N LYS A 67 -4.16 -8.11 7.75
CA LYS A 67 -3.98 -9.35 8.52
C LYS A 67 -3.02 -9.15 9.70
N ILE A 68 -1.86 -8.52 9.48
CA ILE A 68 -0.88 -8.18 10.52
C ILE A 68 -1.51 -7.31 11.60
N LYS A 69 -2.19 -6.22 11.21
CA LYS A 69 -2.86 -5.30 12.14
C LYS A 69 -3.91 -6.02 12.99
N THR A 70 -4.72 -6.88 12.40
CA THR A 70 -5.76 -7.66 13.12
C THR A 70 -5.14 -8.69 14.05
N LEU A 71 -4.13 -9.43 13.59
CA LEU A 71 -3.43 -10.42 14.41
C LEU A 71 -2.78 -9.77 15.63
N ARG A 72 -2.10 -8.63 15.46
CA ARG A 72 -1.51 -7.88 16.58
C ARG A 72 -2.53 -7.47 17.65
N ARG A 73 -3.76 -7.11 17.26
CA ARG A 73 -4.85 -6.79 18.22
C ARG A 73 -5.39 -8.01 18.97
N GLN A 74 -5.25 -9.20 18.40
CA GLN A 74 -5.68 -10.47 18.99
C GLN A 74 -4.56 -11.18 19.77
N ALA A 75 -3.31 -10.76 19.57
CA ALA A 75 -2.09 -11.41 20.06
C ALA A 75 -1.77 -11.07 21.53
N TYR A 76 -2.74 -11.23 22.44
CA TYR A 76 -2.45 -11.13 23.87
C TYR A 76 -1.62 -12.34 24.33
N GLY A 77 -0.49 -12.09 24.99
CA GLY A 77 0.36 -13.14 25.59
C GLY A 77 1.26 -13.91 24.64
N TYR A 78 1.53 -13.39 23.43
CA TYR A 78 2.55 -13.99 22.56
C TYR A 78 3.94 -13.78 23.18
N ARG A 79 4.71 -14.87 23.28
CA ARG A 79 5.98 -14.88 24.01
C ARG A 79 7.15 -14.34 23.20
N ASP A 80 7.06 -14.44 21.87
CA ASP A 80 8.11 -14.07 20.93
C ASP A 80 7.52 -13.72 19.55
N ASP A 81 8.37 -13.12 18.71
CA ASP A 81 8.02 -12.74 17.34
C ASP A 81 7.97 -13.95 16.40
N GLU A 82 8.69 -15.03 16.67
CA GLU A 82 8.66 -16.25 15.85
C GLU A 82 7.27 -16.86 15.83
N TYR A 83 6.62 -16.95 16.98
CA TYR A 83 5.24 -17.41 17.10
C TYR A 83 4.25 -16.44 16.44
N PHE A 84 4.51 -15.13 16.50
CA PHE A 84 3.72 -14.15 15.75
C PHE A 84 3.82 -14.37 14.24
N PHE A 85 5.03 -14.57 13.71
CA PHE A 85 5.24 -14.86 12.28
C PHE A 85 4.61 -16.20 11.87
N LEU A 86 4.68 -17.22 12.73
CA LEU A 86 4.01 -18.50 12.50
C LEU A 86 2.50 -18.34 12.35
N LYS A 87 1.86 -17.56 13.25
CA LYS A 87 0.43 -17.23 13.15
C LYS A 87 0.11 -16.40 11.92
N LEU A 88 1.00 -15.47 11.54
CA LEU A 88 0.84 -14.67 10.32
C LEU A 88 0.86 -15.55 9.07
N PHE A 89 1.78 -16.51 8.98
CA PHE A 89 1.84 -17.47 7.88
C PHE A 89 0.61 -18.39 7.82
N ASP A 90 0.07 -18.81 8.97
CA ASP A 90 -1.18 -19.56 9.01
C ASP A 90 -2.34 -18.74 8.41
N ILE A 91 -2.51 -17.49 8.85
CA ILE A 91 -3.60 -16.63 8.36
C ILE A 91 -3.39 -16.18 6.90
N SER A 92 -2.14 -16.02 6.44
CA SER A 92 -1.86 -15.61 5.06
C SER A 92 -2.32 -16.67 4.06
N ARG A 93 -2.25 -17.96 4.42
CA ARG A 93 -2.65 -19.10 3.59
C ARG A 93 -4.15 -19.43 3.63
N LYS A 94 -4.91 -18.87 4.58
CA LYS A 94 -6.36 -19.09 4.67
C LYS A 94 -7.09 -18.45 3.49
N THR A 95 -7.97 -19.23 2.88
CA THR A 95 -8.88 -18.77 1.83
C THR A 95 -9.91 -17.81 2.40
N TYR A 96 -10.37 -16.89 1.56
CA TYR A 96 -11.44 -15.97 1.95
C TYR A 96 -12.76 -16.74 2.10
N VAL A 97 -13.40 -16.58 3.27
CA VAL A 97 -14.71 -17.17 3.56
C VAL A 97 -15.75 -16.04 3.57
N ARG A 98 -16.75 -16.15 2.70
CA ARG A 98 -17.91 -15.24 2.69
C ARG A 98 -18.80 -15.56 3.89
N ASN A 99 -19.19 -14.53 4.64
CA ASN A 99 -20.11 -14.63 5.78
C ASN A 99 -19.71 -15.72 6.81
N PRO A 100 -18.50 -15.64 7.40
CA PRO A 100 -18.12 -16.57 8.46
C PRO A 100 -19.03 -16.38 9.67
N LEU A 101 -19.25 -17.46 10.44
CA LEU A 101 -19.98 -17.38 11.71
C LEU A 101 -19.36 -16.27 12.59
N SER A 102 -20.19 -15.34 13.04
CA SER A 102 -19.80 -14.19 13.89
C SER A 102 -19.25 -14.64 15.25
N HIS A 103 -19.66 -15.82 15.71
CA HIS A 103 -19.26 -16.40 16.97
C HIS A 103 -18.26 -17.52 16.70
N LYS A 104 -17.07 -17.41 17.28
CA LYS A 104 -16.20 -18.57 17.43
C LYS A 104 -16.85 -19.43 18.51
N ILE A 105 -17.22 -20.67 18.19
CA ILE A 105 -17.60 -21.64 19.22
C ILE A 105 -16.34 -21.83 20.07
N CYS A 106 -16.38 -21.30 21.29
CA CYS A 106 -15.37 -21.57 22.30
C CYS A 106 -15.81 -22.87 22.99
N ASP A 107 -15.13 -23.97 22.71
CA ASP A 107 -15.21 -25.18 23.54
C ASP A 107 -14.46 -24.97 24.87
#